data_AF-A2SP45-F1
#
_entry.id   AF-A2SP45-F1
#
_cell.length_a   1.000
_cell.length_b   1.000
_cell.length_c   1.000
_cell.angle_alpha   90.00
_cell.angle_beta   90.00
_cell.angle_gamma   90.00
#
_symmetry.space_group_name_H-M   'P 1'
#
loop_
_entity.id
_entity.type
_entity.pdbx_description
1 polymer ?
#
loop_
_entity_poly.entity_id
_entity_poly.type
_entity_poly.pdbx_seq_one_letter_code
_entity_poly.pdbx_strand_id
1 'polypeptide(L)'
;MLYRENGQLKTTYRADQQIFPILQDRWVMAMLLLGAAVLVPWTASEYLFRAILIPFLILSLAALGLNILVGYCGQISLGTGAFMAVGA
;
A
#
# COMPACT_ATOMS: atom_id res chain seq x y z
N MET A 1 -25.24 2.00 0.83
CA MET A 1 -24.75 2.00 -0.57
C MET A 1 -24.38 3.44 -0.93
N LEU A 2 -23.14 3.84 -0.68
CA LEU A 2 -22.65 5.22 -0.88
C LEU A 2 -22.34 5.54 -2.35
N TYR A 3 -22.30 4.53 -3.23
CA TYR A 3 -21.96 4.69 -4.64
C TYR A 3 -23.05 4.12 -5.55
N ARG A 4 -23.36 4.86 -6.62
CA ARG A 4 -24.16 4.34 -7.74
C ARG A 4 -23.22 3.55 -8.66
N GLU A 5 -23.23 2.22 -8.51
CA GLU A 5 -22.48 1.29 -9.37
C GLU A 5 -23.16 1.05 -10.73
N ASN A 6 -24.42 1.50 -10.89
CA ASN A 6 -25.18 1.38 -12.12
C ASN A 6 -24.49 2.12 -13.28
N GLY A 7 -23.88 1.38 -14.20
CA GLY A 7 -23.23 1.88 -15.41
C GLY A 7 -21.78 1.41 -15.60
N GLN A 8 -21.14 0.83 -14.58
CA GLN A 8 -19.78 0.28 -14.70
C GLN A 8 -19.83 -1.20 -15.13
N LEU A 9 -20.18 -1.43 -16.40
CA LEU A 9 -20.18 -2.78 -16.98
C LEU A 9 -18.75 -3.22 -17.29
N LYS A 10 -18.31 -4.31 -16.66
CA LYS A 10 -17.01 -4.92 -16.95
C LYS A 10 -17.11 -5.76 -18.22
N THR A 11 -16.49 -5.30 -19.31
CA THR A 11 -16.57 -5.96 -20.64
C THR A 11 -15.34 -6.81 -20.96
N THR A 12 -14.27 -6.75 -20.16
CA THR A 12 -13.03 -7.48 -20.39
C THR A 12 -12.45 -8.05 -19.09
N TYR A 13 -11.75 -9.19 -19.17
CA TYR A 13 -11.07 -9.81 -18.03
C TYR A 13 -10.09 -8.85 -17.32
N ARG A 14 -9.41 -7.98 -18.10
CA ARG A 14 -8.51 -6.97 -17.54
C ARG A 14 -9.24 -5.90 -16.73
N ALA A 15 -10.48 -5.57 -17.08
CA ALA A 15 -11.30 -4.67 -16.29
C ALA A 15 -11.76 -5.33 -14.97
N ASP A 16 -11.81 -6.66 -14.92
CA ASP A 16 -12.17 -7.39 -13.70
C ASP A 16 -11.03 -7.51 -12.69
N GLN A 17 -9.78 -7.61 -13.18
CA GLN A 17 -8.57 -7.68 -12.33
C GLN A 17 -8.13 -6.34 -11.72
N GLN A 18 -8.91 -5.26 -11.85
CA GLN A 18 -8.55 -3.96 -11.31
C GLN A 18 -8.73 -3.90 -9.79
N ILE A 19 -7.71 -3.43 -9.08
CA ILE A 19 -7.73 -3.24 -7.62
C ILE A 19 -8.82 -2.24 -7.20
N PHE A 20 -9.00 -1.16 -7.97
CA PHE A 20 -10.03 -0.15 -7.75
C PHE A 20 -10.91 -0.02 -9.02
N PRO A 21 -12.04 -0.75 -9.10
CA PRO A 21 -12.93 -0.69 -10.26
C PRO A 21 -13.69 0.64 -10.34
N ILE A 22 -13.98 1.26 -9.19
CA ILE A 22 -14.76 2.49 -9.10
C ILE A 22 -13.86 3.71 -9.34
N LEU A 23 -14.23 4.55 -10.31
CA LEU A 23 -13.49 5.78 -10.64
C LEU A 23 -13.41 6.76 -9.46
N GLN A 24 -14.48 6.90 -8.67
CA GLN A 24 -14.47 7.76 -7.48
C GLN A 24 -13.43 7.30 -6.46
N ASP A 25 -13.36 6.00 -6.15
CA ASP A 25 -12.40 5.45 -5.20
C ASP A 25 -10.96 5.68 -5.65
N ARG A 26 -10.70 5.62 -6.97
CA ARG A 26 -9.39 5.94 -7.54
C ARG A 26 -8.98 7.38 -7.26
N TRP A 27 -9.89 8.34 -7.44
CA TRP A 27 -9.63 9.75 -7.16
C TRP A 27 -9.47 10.02 -5.66
N VAL A 28 -10.27 9.38 -4.82
CA VAL A 28 -10.15 9.48 -3.36
C VAL A 28 -8.81 8.93 -2.90
N MET A 29 -8.41 7.75 -3.37
CA MET A 29 -7.10 7.17 -3.04
C MET A 29 -5.94 8.02 -3.58
N ALA A 30 -6.07 8.56 -4.80
CA ALA A 30 -5.05 9.46 -5.35
C ALA A 30 -4.92 10.74 -4.53
N MET A 31 -6.02 11.39 -4.14
CA MET A 31 -6.01 12.56 -3.26
C MET A 31 -5.44 12.24 -1.88
N LEU A 32 -5.77 11.08 -1.31
CA LEU A 32 -5.24 10.63 -0.02
C LEU A 32 -3.73 10.44 -0.08
N LEU A 33 -3.22 9.75 -1.10
CA LEU A 33 -1.78 9.54 -1.29
C LEU A 33 -1.04 10.85 -1.51
N LEU A 34 -1.59 11.75 -2.34
CA LEU A 34 -0.99 13.04 -2.63
C LEU A 34 -1.01 13.93 -1.38
N GLY A 35 -2.12 13.94 -0.64
CA GLY A 35 -2.24 14.62 0.64
C GLY A 35 -1.23 14.09 1.67
N ALA A 36 -1.08 12.77 1.81
CA ALA A 36 -0.09 12.18 2.69
C ALA A 36 1.34 12.55 2.27
N ALA A 37 1.65 12.51 0.97
CA ALA A 37 2.98 12.84 0.45
C ALA A 37 3.37 14.31 0.65
N VAL A 38 2.40 15.23 0.72
CA VAL A 38 2.66 16.67 0.92
C VAL A 38 2.56 17.07 2.39
N LEU A 39 1.52 16.62 3.10
CA LEU A 39 1.28 17.01 4.49
C LEU A 39 2.31 16.39 5.42
N VAL A 40 2.65 15.10 5.24
CA VAL A 40 3.54 14.40 6.17
C VAL A 40 4.94 15.05 6.22
N PRO A 41 5.62 15.38 5.10
CA PRO A 41 6.88 16.13 5.16
C PRO A 41 6.77 17.52 5.79
N TRP A 42 5.62 18.17 5.68
CA TRP A 42 5.46 19.54 6.16
C TRP A 42 5.09 19.61 7.65
N THR A 43 4.40 18.60 8.17
CA THR A 43 3.87 18.60 9.54
C THR A 43 4.60 17.65 10.50
N ALA A 44 5.30 16.63 10.00
CA ALA A 44 5.94 15.64 10.85
C ALA A 44 7.23 16.18 11.50
N SER A 45 7.39 15.90 12.79
CA SER A 45 8.62 16.20 13.52
C SER A 45 9.74 15.22 13.16
N GLU A 46 10.99 15.60 13.45
CA GLU A 46 12.15 14.73 13.22
C GLU A 46 12.01 13.38 13.97
N TYR A 47 11.47 13.42 15.19
CA TYR A 47 11.18 12.20 15.95
C TYR A 47 10.18 11.31 15.22
N LEU A 48 9.05 11.87 14.74
CA LEU A 48 8.05 11.10 14.02
C LEU A 48 8.65 10.47 12.75
N PHE A 49 9.49 11.20 12.04
CA PHE A 49 10.18 10.68 10.86
C PHE A 49 11.15 9.53 11.19
N ARG A 50 12.11 9.77 12.09
CA ARG A 50 13.19 8.80 12.39
C ARG A 50 12.71 7.60 13.20
N ALA A 51 11.89 7.83 14.22
CA ALA A 51 11.53 6.78 15.16
C ALA A 51 10.33 5.94 14.70
N ILE A 52 9.47 6.50 13.85
CA ILE A 52 8.19 5.85 13.49
C ILE A 52 8.07 5.67 11.99
N LEU A 53 8.04 6.77 11.23
CA LEU A 53 7.61 6.75 9.83
C LEU A 53 8.60 5.97 8.94
N ILE A 54 9.90 6.23 9.08
CA ILE A 54 10.94 5.57 8.30
C ILE A 54 10.99 4.06 8.61
N PRO A 55 11.10 3.61 9.87
CA PRO A 55 11.04 2.18 10.19
C PRO A 55 9.75 1.52 9.72
N PHE A 56 8.60 2.17 9.94
CA PHE A 56 7.29 1.65 9.52
C PHE A 56 7.21 1.42 8.02
N LEU A 57 7.66 2.38 7.20
CA LEU A 57 7.65 2.27 5.75
C LEU A 57 8.57 1.14 5.26
N ILE A 58 9.77 1.01 5.85
CA ILE A 58 10.71 -0.07 5.51
C ILE A 58 10.08 -1.44 5.83
N LEU A 59 9.55 -1.61 7.03
CA LEU A 59 8.97 -2.88 7.47
C LEU A 59 7.70 -3.22 6.67
N SER A 60 6.87 -2.23 6.35
CA SER A 60 5.67 -2.41 5.52
C SER A 60 6.02 -2.88 4.12
N LEU A 61 7.03 -2.27 3.50
CA LEU A 61 7.47 -2.65 2.15
C LEU A 61 8.07 -4.05 2.13
N ALA A 62 8.87 -4.40 3.14
CA ALA A 62 9.42 -5.74 3.26
C ALA A 62 8.32 -6.80 3.54
N ALA A 63 7.28 -6.46 4.30
CA ALA A 63 6.13 -7.34 4.55
C ALA A 63 5.27 -7.55 3.29
N LEU A 64 5.05 -6.50 2.50
CA LEU A 64 4.36 -6.61 1.21
C LEU A 64 5.15 -7.47 0.23
N GLY A 65 6.47 -7.28 0.13
CA GLY A 65 7.34 -8.11 -0.70
C GLY A 65 7.28 -9.60 -0.31
N LEU A 66 7.28 -9.89 0.99
CA LEU A 66 7.12 -11.26 1.50
C LEU A 66 5.75 -11.85 1.13
N ASN A 67 4.66 -11.09 1.27
CA ASN A 67 3.32 -11.54 0.90
C ASN A 67 3.23 -11.89 -0.60
N ILE A 68 3.88 -11.10 -1.45
CA ILE A 68 3.94 -11.38 -2.89
C ILE A 68 4.73 -12.67 -3.15
N LEU A 69 5.92 -12.82 -2.55
CA LEU A 69 6.76 -14.00 -2.78
C LEU A 69 6.10 -15.29 -2.27
N VAL A 70 5.55 -15.27 -1.07
CA VAL A 70 4.86 -16.43 -0.47
C VAL A 70 3.57 -16.71 -1.23
N GLY A 71 2.79 -15.68 -1.56
CA GLY A 71 1.50 -15.82 -2.23
C GLY A 71 1.60 -16.26 -3.69
N TYR A 72 2.54 -15.72 -4.47
CA TYR A 72 2.69 -16.04 -5.89
C TYR A 72 3.68 -17.16 -6.17
N CYS A 73 4.77 -17.30 -5.40
CA CYS A 73 5.80 -18.29 -5.65
C CYS A 73 5.81 -19.45 -4.64
N GLY A 74 5.07 -19.35 -3.52
CA GLY A 74 5.03 -20.38 -2.49
C GLY A 74 6.31 -20.49 -1.65
N GLN A 75 7.24 -19.53 -1.76
CA GLN A 75 8.54 -19.56 -1.08
C GLN A 75 8.49 -18.80 0.25
N ILE A 76 8.93 -19.46 1.33
CA ILE A 76 9.10 -18.83 2.64
C ILE A 76 10.49 -18.16 2.70
N SER A 77 10.54 -16.85 2.93
CA SER A 77 11.80 -16.11 3.09
C SER A 77 12.14 -15.88 4.56
N LEU A 78 12.94 -16.79 5.13
CA LEU A 78 13.46 -16.67 6.50
C LEU A 78 14.40 -15.45 6.66
N GLY A 79 15.09 -15.05 5.59
CA GLY A 79 15.98 -13.90 5.59
C GLY A 79 15.23 -12.58 5.80
N THR A 80 14.02 -12.44 5.25
CA THR A 80 13.23 -11.20 5.39
C THR A 80 12.90 -10.89 6.86
N GLY A 81 12.47 -11.90 7.63
CA GLY A 81 12.20 -11.74 9.06
C GLY A 81 13.46 -11.47 9.88
N ALA A 82 14.58 -12.10 9.55
CA ALA A 82 15.86 -11.85 10.21
C ALA A 82 16.35 -10.40 10.01
N PHE A 83 16.27 -9.85 8.79
CA PHE A 83 16.66 -8.46 8.53
C PHE A 83 15.68 -7.45 9.15
N MET A 84 14.38 -7.77 9.21
CA MET A 84 13.40 -6.95 9.92
C MET A 84 13.71 -6.88 11.43
N ALA A 85 14.12 -7.99 12.06
CA ALA A 85 14.41 -8.05 13.49
C ALA A 85 15.72 -7.35 13.89
N VAL A 86 16.71 -7.29 13.00
CA VAL A 86 18.00 -6.64 13.26
C VAL A 86 17.92 -5.11 13.11
N GLY A 87 17.00 -4.61 12.26
CA GLY A 87 16.82 -3.18 11.99
C GLY A 87 15.67 -2.50 12.73
N ALA A 88 14.97 -3.21 13.63
CA ALA A 88 13.84 -2.72 14.43
C ALA A 88 14.29 -2.07 15.75
#